data_AF-A0A1H7SA79-F1
#
_entry.id   AF-A0A1H7SA79-F1
#
_cell.length_a   1.000
_cell.length_b   1.000
_cell.length_c   1.000
_cell.angle_alpha   90.00
_cell.angle_beta   90.00
_cell.angle_gamma   90.00
#
_symmetry.space_group_name_H-M   'P 1'
#
loop_
_entity.id
_entity.type
_entity.pdbx_description
1 polymer ?
#
loop_
_entity_poly.entity_id
_entity_poly.type
_entity_poly.pdbx_seq_one_letter_code
_entity_poly.pdbx_strand_id
1 'polypeptide(L)' 'MLPSIEVPDVDVVLLRVATLVGAAPHGSNDMPWGQRVAHVTGPDGNAVNLTQQL' A
#
# COMPACT_ATOMS: atom_id res chain seq x y z
N MET A 1 9.15 13.01 1.35
CA MET A 1 7.69 12.84 1.55
C MET A 1 7.23 11.73 0.61
N LEU A 2 6.57 10.69 1.12
CA LEU A 2 6.00 9.65 0.27
C LEU A 2 4.57 10.04 -0.11
N PRO A 3 4.19 10.01 -1.40
CA PRO A 3 2.80 10.18 -1.81
C PRO A 3 1.91 9.14 -1.14
N SER A 4 0.69 9.52 -0.78
CA SER A 4 -0.30 8.62 -0.19
C SER A 4 -1.55 8.61 -1.06
N ILE A 5 -2.10 7.42 -1.29
CA ILE A 5 -3.31 7.18 -2.06
C ILE A 5 -4.30 6.47 -1.16
N GLU A 6 -5.47 7.08 -0.97
CA GLU A 6 -6.58 6.45 -0.27
C GLU A 6 -7.24 5.40 -1.17
N VAL A 7 -7.47 4.22 -0.61
CA VAL A 7 -8.12 3.10 -1.28
C VAL A 7 -9.23 2.51 -0.41
N PRO A 8 -10.28 1.92 -0.99
CA PRO A 8 -11.37 1.32 -0.22
C PRO A 8 -10.93 0.13 0.64
N ASP A 9 -9.95 -0.64 0.16
CA ASP A 9 -9.40 -1.82 0.84
C ASP A 9 -7.93 -2.00 0.46
N VAL A 10 -7.04 -1.83 1.44
CA VAL A 10 -5.60 -1.92 1.21
C VAL A 10 -5.17 -3.36 0.86
N ASP A 11 -5.73 -4.38 1.50
CA ASP A 11 -5.34 -5.78 1.28
C ASP A 11 -5.71 -6.23 -0.13
N VAL A 12 -6.91 -5.88 -0.60
CA VAL A 12 -7.39 -6.20 -1.95
C VAL A 12 -6.52 -5.54 -3.02
N VAL A 13 -6.15 -4.28 -2.83
CA VAL A 13 -5.28 -3.57 -3.78
C VAL A 13 -3.86 -4.13 -3.75
N LEU A 14 -3.34 -4.47 -2.57
CA LEU A 14 -1.99 -5.01 -2.41
C LEU A 14 -1.81 -6.34 -3.16
N LEU A 15 -2.83 -7.21 -3.16
CA LEU A 15 -2.81 -8.46 -3.93
C LEU A 15 -2.68 -8.23 -5.44
N ARG A 16 -3.34 -7.19 -5.97
CA ARG A 16 -3.25 -6.81 -7.39
C ARG A 16 -1.88 -6.24 -7.72
N VAL A 17 -1.35 -5.39 -6.84
CA VAL A 17 -0.02 -4.79 -6.97
C VAL A 17 1.07 -5.86 -6.98
N ALA A 18 1.01 -6.84 -6.07
CA ALA A 18 1.98 -7.94 -6.01
C ALA A 18 2.05 -8.70 -7.36
N THR A 19 0.92 -8.87 -8.04
CA THR A 19 0.85 -9.50 -9.36
C THR A 19 1.52 -8.67 -10.46
N LEU A 20 1.52 -7.33 -10.34
CA LEU A 20 2.04 -6.41 -11.35
C LEU A 20 3.53 -6.07 -11.16
N VAL A 21 3.99 -6.01 -9.90
CA VAL A 21 5.35 -5.55 -9.56
C VAL A 21 6.26 -6.68 -9.06
N GLY A 22 5.74 -7.91 -8.97
CA GLY A 22 6.50 -9.11 -8.62
C GLY A 22 6.72 -9.32 -7.12
N ALA A 23 6.78 -8.25 -6.31
CA ALA A 23 6.81 -8.36 -4.85
C ALA A 23 6.30 -7.08 -4.15
N ALA A 24 5.31 -7.21 -3.27
CA ALA A 24 5.09 -6.24 -2.20
C ALA A 24 5.99 -6.65 -1.02
N PRO A 25 7.04 -5.88 -0.68
CA PRO A 25 8.06 -6.33 0.27
C PRO A 25 7.52 -6.50 1.69
N HIS A 26 6.41 -5.83 2.03
CA HIS A 26 5.75 -5.91 3.33
C HIS A 26 4.22 -5.87 3.15
N GLY A 27 3.50 -6.65 3.95
CA GLY A 27 2.04 -6.57 4.03
C GLY A 27 1.57 -5.21 4.57
N SER A 28 0.25 -5.00 4.65
CA SER A 28 -0.31 -3.82 5.32
C SER A 28 -0.30 -3.95 6.84
N ASN A 29 -0.30 -2.81 7.52
CA ASN A 29 -0.35 -2.73 8.98
C ASN A 29 -1.43 -1.74 9.45
N ASP A 30 -2.12 -2.08 10.53
CA ASP A 30 -3.05 -1.18 11.20
C ASP A 30 -2.27 -0.24 12.13
N MET A 31 -2.49 1.05 11.94
CA MET A 31 -1.76 2.12 12.61
C MET A 31 -2.61 2.69 13.75
N PRO A 32 -1.97 3.14 14.86
CA PRO A 32 -2.68 3.58 16.06
C PRO A 32 -3.51 4.86 15.89
N TRP A 33 -3.40 5.54 14.75
CA TRP A 33 -4.20 6.71 14.38
C TRP A 33 -5.42 6.36 13.50
N GLY A 34 -5.81 5.09 13.42
CA GLY A 34 -7.04 4.66 12.75
C GLY A 34 -6.90 4.47 11.24
N GLN A 35 -5.72 4.09 10.75
CA GLN A 35 -5.52 3.79 9.33
C GLN A 35 -4.82 2.45 9.14
N ARG A 36 -5.18 1.75 8.06
CA ARG A 36 -4.41 0.65 7.50
C ARG A 36 -3.47 1.18 6.42
N VAL A 37 -2.19 0.79 6.45
CA VAL A 37 -1.16 1.32 5.55
C VAL A 37 -0.34 0.19 4.92
N ALA A 38 -0.13 0.25 3.61
CA ALA A 38 0.87 -0.58 2.91
C ALA A 38 1.86 0.29 2.13
N HIS A 39 3.13 -0.12 2.09
CA HIS A 39 4.15 0.51 1.27
C HIS A 39 4.37 -0.29 0.00
N VAL A 40 4.28 0.39 -1.14
CA VAL A 40 4.44 -0.20 -2.46
C VAL A 40 5.51 0.58 -3.22
N THR A 41 6.40 -0.13 -3.90
CA THR A 41 7.32 0.44 -4.88
C THR A 41 6.85 0.06 -6.27
N GLY A 42 6.63 1.03 -7.14
CA GLY A 42 6.26 0.82 -8.53
C GLY A 42 7.43 0.36 -9.41
N PRO A 43 7.16 -0.06 -10.66
CA PRO A 43 8.19 -0.50 -11.60
C PRO A 43 9.14 0.61 -12.05
N ASP A 44 8.74 1.87 -11.88
CA ASP A 44 9.57 3.07 -12.07
C ASP A 44 10.51 3.35 -10.88
N GLY A 45 10.43 2.54 -9.82
CA GLY A 45 11.19 2.70 -8.59
C GLY A 45 10.58 3.69 -7.60
N ASN A 46 9.45 4.31 -7.91
CA ASN A 46 8.80 5.26 -7.02
C ASN A 46 7.97 4.56 -5.96
N ALA A 47 8.09 5.01 -4.70
CA ALA A 47 7.33 4.46 -3.59
C ALA A 47 6.07 5.29 -3.29
N VAL A 48 4.99 4.59 -2.94
CA VAL A 48 3.68 5.15 -2.58
C VAL A 48 3.09 4.41 -1.38
N ASN A 49 2.35 5.13 -0.56
CA ASN A 49 1.56 4.56 0.52
C ASN A 49 0.14 4.31 0.03
N LEU A 50 -0.35 3.09 0.21
CA LEU A 50 -1.78 2.79 0.15
C LEU A 50 -2.34 2.97 1.55
N THR A 51 -3.42 3.75 1.69
CA THR A 51 -4.04 4.01 2.99
C THR A 51 -5.54 3.72 2.94
N GLN A 52 -6.08 3.18 4.02
CA GLN A 52 -7.51 2.97 4.25
C GLN A 52 -7.84 3.45 5.66
N GLN A 53 -8.95 4.19 5.83
CA GLN A 53 -9.48 4.48 7.17
C GLN A 53 -10.08 3.21 7.78
N LEU A 54 -9.78 2.98 9.07
CA LEU A 54 -10.29 1.84 9.85
C LEU A 54 -11.61 2.19 10.56
#